data_AF-A0A7C1T858-F1
#
_entry.id   AF-A0A7C1T858-F1
#
_cell.length_a   1.000
_cell.length_b   1.000
_cell.length_c   1.000
_cell.angle_alpha   90.00
_cell.angle_beta   90.00
_cell.angle_gamma   90.00
#
_symmetry.space_group_name_H-M   'P 1'
#
loop_
_entity.id
_entity.type
_entity.pdbx_description
1 polymer ?
#
loop_
_entity_poly.entity_id
_entity_poly.type
_entity_poly.pdbx_seq_one_letter_code
_entity_poly.pdbx_strand_id
1 'polypeptide(L)'
;MKTNLILATAIATLASTTAVFAHATFANQPAKVGSYVAATLQVPHGCDGKATNEVQIKLPEGFISAKPMPKAGWEVEVITGDYQNSYDNHGKQVKSGPVEIR
;
A
#
# COMPACT_ATOMS: atom_id res chain seq x y z
N MET A 1 45.06 23.85 5.56
CA MET A 1 44.36 22.98 6.54
C MET A 1 42.85 23.24 6.57
N LYS A 2 42.36 24.49 6.69
CA LYS A 2 40.92 24.81 6.74
C LYS A 2 40.12 24.36 5.51
N THR A 3 40.65 24.55 4.30
CA THR A 3 39.98 24.13 3.04
C THR A 3 39.80 22.61 2.93
N ASN A 4 40.79 21.84 3.36
CA ASN A 4 40.73 20.38 3.34
C ASN A 4 39.73 19.85 4.38
N LEU A 5 39.58 20.53 5.51
CA LEU A 5 38.58 20.20 6.53
C LEU A 5 37.15 20.45 6.01
N ILE A 6 36.93 21.57 5.32
CA ILE A 6 35.62 21.90 4.71
C ILE A 6 35.26 20.87 3.63
N LEU A 7 36.23 20.50 2.78
CA LEU A 7 36.00 19.51 1.72
C LEU A 7 35.69 18.11 2.28
N ALA A 8 36.42 17.68 3.33
CA ALA A 8 36.15 16.40 3.99
C ALA A 8 34.77 16.36 4.66
N THR A 9 34.34 17.48 5.26
CA THR A 9 33.03 17.57 5.93
C THR A 9 31.89 17.56 4.90
N ALA A 10 32.07 18.20 3.74
CA ALA A 10 31.09 18.18 2.64
C ALA A 10 30.92 16.79 2.01
N ILE A 11 32.01 16.02 1.87
CA ILE A 11 31.93 14.65 1.34
C ILE A 11 31.23 13.71 2.33
N ALA A 12 31.48 13.88 3.64
CA ALA A 12 30.84 13.07 4.67
C ALA A 12 29.31 13.30 4.74
N THR A 13 28.83 14.53 4.54
CA THR A 13 27.39 14.83 4.55
C THR A 13 26.67 14.33 3.29
N LEU A 14 27.30 14.39 2.11
CA LEU A 14 26.72 13.82 0.89
C LEU A 14 26.61 12.28 0.96
N ALA A 15 27.57 11.63 1.62
CA ALA A 15 27.59 10.17 1.80
C ALA A 15 26.53 9.67 2.82
N SER A 16 25.97 10.55 3.64
CA SER A 16 24.92 10.21 4.62
C SER A 16 23.48 10.27 4.08
N THR A 17 23.30 10.42 2.77
CA THR A 17 21.96 10.31 2.15
C THR A 17 21.52 8.83 2.15
N THR A 18 20.83 8.42 3.22
CA THR A 18 20.19 7.11 3.29
C THR A 18 19.05 7.06 2.26
N ALA A 19 18.97 5.97 1.50
CA ALA A 19 17.86 5.75 0.60
C ALA A 19 16.56 5.69 1.41
N VAL A 20 15.60 6.54 1.07
CA VAL A 20 14.28 6.57 1.71
C VAL A 20 13.46 5.39 1.17
N PHE A 21 13.57 4.23 1.82
CA PHE A 21 12.77 3.03 1.54
C PHE A 21 11.41 3.06 2.26
N ALA A 22 10.74 4.22 2.24
CA ALA A 22 9.46 4.42 2.95
C ALA A 22 8.23 4.14 2.07
N HIS A 23 8.41 3.78 0.80
CA HIS A 23 7.30 3.54 -0.11
C HIS A 23 6.61 2.21 0.22
N ALA A 24 5.29 2.25 0.40
CA ALA A 24 4.48 1.05 0.38
C ALA A 24 4.45 0.48 -1.04
N THR A 25 4.59 -0.84 -1.18
CA THR A 25 4.65 -1.51 -2.47
C THR A 25 3.74 -2.72 -2.51
N PHE A 26 3.40 -3.17 -3.72
CA PHE A 26 2.77 -4.47 -3.92
C PHE A 26 3.84 -5.47 -4.36
N ALA A 27 3.92 -6.59 -3.65
CA ALA A 27 4.90 -7.65 -3.95
C ALA A 27 4.52 -8.51 -5.17
N ASN A 28 3.26 -8.43 -5.61
CA ASN A 28 2.79 -9.16 -6.79
C ASN A 28 3.30 -8.51 -8.08
N GLN A 29 3.44 -9.33 -9.12
CA GLN A 29 3.64 -8.84 -10.48
C GLN A 29 2.42 -8.05 -10.97
N PRO A 30 2.58 -7.18 -12.00
CA PRO A 30 1.46 -6.49 -12.62
C PRO A 30 0.33 -7.46 -12.97
N ALA A 31 -0.89 -7.11 -12.59
CA ALA A 31 -2.08 -7.90 -12.90
C ALA A 31 -2.60 -7.56 -14.30
N LYS A 32 -3.13 -8.56 -15.00
CA LYS A 32 -3.87 -8.33 -16.25
C LYS A 32 -5.20 -7.63 -15.92
N VAL A 33 -5.58 -6.64 -16.72
CA VAL A 33 -6.89 -5.98 -16.59
C VAL A 33 -8.02 -7.01 -16.66
N GLY A 34 -8.98 -6.90 -15.75
CA GLY A 34 -10.14 -7.80 -15.65
C GLY A 34 -9.82 -9.20 -15.09
N SER A 35 -8.62 -9.42 -14.54
CA SER A 35 -8.24 -10.66 -13.86
C SER A 35 -8.27 -10.53 -12.34
N TYR A 36 -8.20 -11.67 -11.65
CA TYR A 36 -8.02 -11.71 -10.21
C TYR A 36 -6.54 -11.56 -9.85
N VAL A 37 -6.27 -10.88 -8.72
CA VAL A 37 -4.92 -10.74 -8.17
C VAL A 37 -4.93 -10.99 -6.66
N ALA A 38 -3.96 -11.76 -6.19
CA ALA A 38 -3.61 -11.82 -4.78
C ALA A 38 -2.62 -10.69 -4.48
N ALA A 39 -3.15 -9.50 -4.16
CA ALA A 39 -2.33 -8.33 -3.91
C ALA A 39 -1.71 -8.38 -2.51
N THR A 40 -0.38 -8.33 -2.41
CA THR A 40 0.34 -8.34 -1.14
C THR A 40 0.98 -6.98 -0.90
N LEU A 41 0.37 -6.17 -0.03
CA LEU A 41 0.91 -4.87 0.36
C LEU A 41 2.08 -5.05 1.34
N GLN A 42 3.19 -4.38 1.07
CA GLN A 42 4.36 -4.29 1.93
C GLN A 42 4.46 -2.88 2.50
N VAL A 43 4.46 -2.77 3.83
CA VAL A 43 4.69 -1.51 4.56
C VAL A 43 5.99 -1.68 5.35
N PRO A 44 7.08 -0.97 4.97
CA PRO A 44 8.42 -1.28 5.47
C PRO A 44 8.67 -0.81 6.91
N HIS A 45 8.14 0.36 7.30
CA HIS A 45 8.28 0.90 8.65
C HIS A 45 7.15 1.90 8.96
N GLY A 46 6.97 2.23 10.24
CA GLY A 46 6.15 3.39 10.66
C GLY A 46 6.99 4.68 10.73
N CYS A 47 6.38 5.77 11.16
CA CYS A 47 7.04 7.08 11.20
C CYS A 47 7.89 7.27 12.46
N ASP A 48 9.06 7.91 12.35
CA ASP A 48 9.92 8.31 13.48
C ASP A 48 10.21 7.18 14.49
N GLY A 49 10.40 5.95 14.00
CA GLY A 49 10.64 4.76 14.84
C GLY A 49 9.41 4.23 15.57
N LYS A 50 8.22 4.82 15.36
CA LYS A 50 6.95 4.31 15.87
C LYS A 50 6.43 3.18 14.98
N ALA A 51 5.65 2.28 15.57
CA ALA A 51 4.98 1.22 14.84
C ALA A 51 3.86 1.76 13.95
N THR A 52 3.60 1.07 12.84
CA THR A 52 2.37 1.26 12.05
C THR A 52 1.21 0.63 12.81
N ASN A 53 0.14 1.40 13.04
CA ASN A 53 -1.03 0.95 13.80
C ASN A 53 -2.30 0.80 12.96
N GLU A 54 -2.32 1.37 11.76
CA GLU A 54 -3.47 1.32 10.83
C GLU A 54 -2.98 1.39 9.39
N VAL A 55 -3.67 0.69 8.48
CA VAL A 55 -3.42 0.75 7.04
C VAL A 55 -4.76 0.79 6.31
N GLN A 56 -5.05 1.89 5.61
CA GLN A 56 -6.26 2.02 4.81
C GLN A 56 -5.96 1.82 3.32
N ILE A 57 -6.65 0.86 2.70
CA ILE A 57 -6.53 0.55 1.27
C ILE A 57 -7.85 0.89 0.60
N LYS A 58 -7.89 2.04 -0.08
CA LYS A 58 -9.02 2.41 -0.94
C LYS A 58 -8.98 1.60 -2.22
N LEU A 59 -10.07 0.90 -2.50
CA LEU A 59 -10.21 0.09 -3.69
C LEU A 59 -10.68 0.98 -4.85
N PRO A 60 -9.94 1.02 -5.97
CA PRO A 60 -10.42 1.69 -7.17
C PRO A 60 -11.70 1.04 -7.71
N GLU A 61 -12.48 1.82 -8.46
CA GLU A 61 -13.64 1.29 -9.21
C GLU A 61 -13.21 0.08 -10.08
N GLY A 62 -14.05 -0.96 -10.10
CA GLY A 62 -13.77 -2.22 -10.78
C GLY A 62 -13.22 -3.33 -9.88
N PHE A 63 -12.79 -3.03 -8.66
CA PHE A 63 -12.52 -4.04 -7.62
C PHE A 63 -13.82 -4.43 -6.90
N ILE A 64 -14.59 -5.34 -7.48
CA ILE A 64 -15.96 -5.64 -7.04
C ILE A 64 -16.11 -6.80 -6.03
N SER A 65 -15.00 -7.48 -5.72
CA SER A 65 -15.02 -8.74 -4.98
C SER A 65 -13.78 -8.94 -4.09
N ALA A 66 -13.22 -7.84 -3.58
CA ALA A 66 -12.06 -7.87 -2.69
C ALA A 66 -12.35 -8.68 -1.41
N LYS A 67 -11.42 -9.55 -1.04
CA LYS A 67 -11.50 -10.42 0.14
C LYS A 67 -10.17 -10.37 0.88
N PRO A 68 -10.05 -9.58 1.97
CA PRO A 68 -8.79 -9.52 2.70
C PRO A 68 -8.53 -10.83 3.43
N MET A 69 -7.25 -11.15 3.60
CA MET A 69 -6.82 -12.31 4.39
C MET A 69 -6.72 -11.93 5.87
N PRO A 70 -7.16 -12.79 6.80
CA PRO A 70 -6.93 -12.56 8.23
C PRO A 70 -5.44 -12.35 8.53
N LYS A 71 -5.14 -11.39 9.38
CA LYS A 71 -3.78 -11.07 9.82
C LYS A 71 -3.71 -11.11 11.33
N ALA A 72 -2.99 -12.09 11.88
CA ALA A 72 -2.89 -12.25 13.33
C ALA A 72 -2.35 -10.98 14.01
N GLY A 73 -3.01 -10.57 15.10
CA GLY A 73 -2.68 -9.33 15.83
C GLY A 73 -3.23 -8.05 15.20
N TRP A 74 -3.94 -8.13 14.08
CA TRP A 74 -4.60 -7.01 13.42
C TRP A 74 -6.10 -7.26 13.34
N GLU A 75 -6.89 -6.22 13.54
CA GLU A 75 -8.29 -6.18 13.14
C GLU A 75 -8.35 -5.88 11.63
N VAL A 76 -9.30 -6.51 10.92
CA VAL A 76 -9.50 -6.30 9.49
C VAL A 76 -10.97 -6.04 9.23
N GLU A 77 -11.28 -4.84 8.75
CA GLU A 77 -12.61 -4.38 8.38
C GLU A 77 -12.74 -4.24 6.86
N VAL A 78 -13.91 -4.64 6.34
CA VAL A 78 -14.28 -4.43 4.95
C VAL A 78 -15.39 -3.37 4.91
N ILE A 79 -15.04 -2.17 4.48
CA ILE A 79 -16.02 -1.10 4.30
C ILE A 79 -16.70 -1.29 2.95
N THR A 80 -18.03 -1.36 3.00
CA THR A 80 -18.89 -1.52 1.83
C THR A 80 -19.47 -0.19 1.40
N GLY A 81 -19.53 0.06 0.09
CA GLY A 81 -20.14 1.23 -0.50
C GLY A 81 -20.76 0.94 -1.86
N ASP A 82 -21.45 1.93 -2.41
CA ASP A 82 -22.01 1.86 -3.77
C ASP A 82 -20.91 2.05 -4.81
N TYR A 83 -20.98 1.26 -5.88
CA TYR A 83 -20.14 1.39 -7.06
C TYR A 83 -20.70 2.45 -8.02
N GLN A 84 -19.84 2.95 -8.92
CA GLN A 84 -20.28 3.88 -9.96
C GLN A 84 -21.15 3.16 -11.01
N ASN A 85 -20.85 1.89 -11.28
CA ASN A 85 -21.59 1.06 -12.25
C ASN A 85 -22.19 -0.21 -11.61
N SER A 86 -23.09 -0.87 -12.35
CA SER A 86 -23.49 -2.25 -12.05
C SER A 86 -22.49 -3.21 -12.70
N TYR A 87 -22.10 -4.26 -11.98
CA TYR A 87 -21.16 -5.27 -12.44
C TYR A 87 -21.77 -6.67 -12.36
N ASP A 88 -21.43 -7.52 -13.33
CA ASP A 88 -21.72 -8.96 -13.21
C ASP A 88 -20.69 -9.63 -12.30
N ASN A 89 -21.17 -10.30 -11.27
CA ASN A 89 -20.38 -11.12 -10.38
C ASN A 89 -20.96 -12.54 -10.37
N HIS A 90 -20.42 -13.39 -11.25
CA HIS A 90 -20.88 -14.77 -11.44
C HIS A 90 -22.38 -14.89 -11.77
N GLY A 91 -22.87 -14.04 -12.69
CA GLY A 91 -24.27 -14.01 -13.12
C GLY A 91 -25.20 -13.18 -12.24
N LYS A 92 -24.68 -12.58 -11.15
CA LYS A 92 -25.43 -11.66 -10.29
C LYS A 92 -24.98 -10.23 -10.55
N GLN A 93 -25.93 -9.36 -10.86
CA GLN A 93 -25.69 -7.92 -10.90
C GLN A 93 -25.48 -7.36 -9.50
N VAL A 94 -24.36 -6.68 -9.29
CA VAL A 94 -24.00 -6.01 -8.03
C VAL A 94 -23.74 -4.53 -8.29
N LYS A 95 -24.27 -3.68 -7.41
CA LYS A 95 -24.07 -2.22 -7.42
C LYS A 95 -23.39 -1.71 -6.15
N SER A 96 -23.07 -2.60 -5.22
CA SER A 96 -22.36 -2.28 -4.00
C SER A 96 -21.51 -3.46 -3.53
N GLY A 97 -20.48 -3.15 -2.75
CA GLY A 97 -19.55 -4.12 -2.20
C GLY A 97 -18.32 -3.42 -1.61
N PRO A 98 -17.19 -4.12 -1.43
CA PRO A 98 -15.99 -3.55 -0.82
C PRO A 98 -15.49 -2.32 -1.59
N VAL A 99 -15.25 -1.22 -0.87
CA VAL A 99 -14.63 0.02 -1.40
C VAL A 99 -13.37 0.41 -0.62
N GLU A 100 -13.20 -0.12 0.59
CA GLU A 100 -12.00 0.07 1.41
C GLU A 100 -11.77 -1.13 2.32
N ILE A 101 -10.49 -1.45 2.55
CA ILE A 101 -10.02 -2.42 3.54
C ILE A 101 -9.16 -1.67 4.56
N ARG A 102 -9.41 -1.88 5.86
CA ARG A 102 -8.59 -1.29 6.93
C ARG A 102 -8.40 -2.22 8.12
#